data_AF-A0A954T549-F1
#
_entry.id   AF-A0A954T549-F1
#
_cell.length_a   1.000
_cell.length_b   1.000
_cell.length_c   1.000
_cell.angle_alpha   90.00
_cell.angle_beta   90.00
_cell.angle_gamma   90.00
#
_symmetry.space_group_name_H-M   'P 1'
#
loop_
_entity.id
_entity.type
_entity.pdbx_description
1 polymer ?
#
loop_
_entity_poly.entity_id
_entity_poly.type
_entity_poly.pdbx_seq_one_letter_code
_entity_poly.pdbx_strand_id
1 'polypeptide(L)'
;MSATWFAYTNRATNAPFTIRDGIAGPVLDTVLVNQQLAPNDFTDAGSDWEDLTTITITGNTLTVQLTNNANGYVIADAIRIESIG
;
A
#
# COMPACT_ATOMS: atom_id res chain seq x y z
N MET A 1 -1.18 -5.32 -6.69
CA MET A 1 -1.44 -3.90 -6.36
C MET A 1 -0.21 -3.36 -5.67
N SER A 2 0.12 -2.11 -5.94
CA SER A 2 1.43 -1.60 -5.55
C SER A 2 1.30 -0.22 -4.91
N ALA A 3 2.23 0.12 -4.04
CA ALA A 3 2.32 1.42 -3.40
C ALA A 3 3.70 2.02 -3.60
N THR A 4 3.77 3.33 -3.55
CA THR A 4 5.04 4.06 -3.49
C THR A 4 5.03 5.00 -2.31
N TRP A 5 6.23 5.36 -1.85
CA TRP A 5 6.46 6.33 -0.79
C TRP A 5 7.90 6.82 -0.91
N PHE A 6 8.14 8.03 -0.43
CA PHE A 6 9.51 8.48 -0.19
C PHE A 6 10.09 7.69 1.01
N ALA A 7 11.38 7.33 1.03
CA ALA A 7 12.01 6.53 2.11
C ALA A 7 13.01 7.33 2.96
N TYR A 8 13.07 7.06 4.28
CA TYR A 8 13.88 7.80 5.27
C TYR A 8 13.83 7.11 6.63
N THR A 9 14.88 7.33 7.42
CA THR A 9 15.16 6.60 8.66
C THR A 9 14.17 6.85 9.80
N ASN A 10 13.37 7.92 9.76
CA ASN A 10 12.37 8.22 10.80
C ASN A 10 10.97 7.63 10.50
N ARG A 11 10.82 6.89 9.40
CA ARG A 11 9.53 6.32 9.00
C ARG A 11 9.26 5.01 9.73
N ALA A 12 7.98 4.64 9.78
CA ALA A 12 7.56 3.41 10.41
C ALA A 12 8.11 2.19 9.66
N THR A 13 8.51 1.17 10.41
CA THR A 13 8.90 -0.13 9.85
C THR A 13 7.71 -1.08 9.71
N ASN A 14 6.53 -0.66 10.15
CA ASN A 14 5.31 -1.46 10.18
C ASN A 14 4.07 -0.63 9.78
N ALA A 15 4.20 0.24 8.78
CA ALA A 15 3.10 1.04 8.27
C ALA A 15 1.98 0.13 7.72
N PRO A 16 0.76 0.14 8.30
CA PRO A 16 -0.31 -0.76 7.91
C PRO A 16 -1.12 -0.23 6.73
N PHE A 17 -1.08 -0.95 5.61
CA PHE A 17 -1.99 -0.79 4.48
C PHE A 17 -3.13 -1.81 4.61
N THR A 18 -4.34 -1.34 4.90
CA THR A 18 -5.55 -2.17 4.96
C THR A 18 -6.35 -2.01 3.66
N ILE A 19 -6.64 -3.12 3.01
CA ILE A 19 -7.36 -3.19 1.73
C ILE A 19 -8.79 -3.69 1.99
N ARG A 20 -9.80 -3.04 1.41
CA ARG A 20 -11.22 -3.40 1.57
C ARG A 20 -11.95 -3.42 0.23
N ASP A 21 -12.92 -4.33 0.11
CA ASP A 21 -13.87 -4.36 -1.02
C ASP A 21 -14.95 -3.27 -0.85
N GLY A 22 -14.54 -2.02 -1.05
CA GLY A 22 -15.34 -0.83 -0.85
C GLY A 22 -15.24 -0.23 0.55
N ILE A 23 -15.82 0.96 0.73
CA ILE A 23 -15.58 1.79 1.92
C ILE A 23 -16.09 1.15 3.22
N ALA A 24 -17.21 0.44 3.15
CA ALA A 24 -17.81 -0.30 4.25
C ALA A 24 -17.74 -1.83 4.04
N GLY A 25 -16.91 -2.28 3.10
CA GLY A 25 -16.74 -3.69 2.77
C GLY A 25 -15.84 -4.44 3.75
N PRO A 26 -15.79 -5.78 3.60
CA PRO A 26 -14.85 -6.60 4.35
C PRO A 26 -13.42 -6.19 4.07
N VAL A 27 -12.55 -6.37 5.06
CA VAL A 27 -11.10 -6.32 4.86
C VAL A 27 -10.71 -7.52 4.02
N LEU A 28 -10.03 -7.26 2.90
CA LEU A 28 -9.46 -8.28 2.03
C LEU A 28 -8.07 -8.67 2.50
N ASP A 29 -7.26 -7.68 2.89
CA ASP A 29 -5.90 -7.90 3.35
C ASP A 29 -5.39 -6.74 4.23
N THR A 30 -4.33 -6.98 5.00
CA THR A 30 -3.55 -5.94 5.66
C THR A 30 -2.06 -6.26 5.56
N VAL A 31 -1.33 -5.36 4.90
CA VAL A 31 0.12 -5.49 4.66
C VAL A 31 0.87 -4.49 5.53
N LEU A 32 1.87 -4.96 6.27
CA LEU A 32 2.75 -4.10 7.05
C LEU A 32 4.02 -3.81 6.26
N VAL A 33 4.29 -2.53 6.02
CA VAL A 33 5.39 -2.09 5.16
C VAL A 33 6.45 -1.36 5.97
N ASN A 34 7.72 -1.65 5.66
CA ASN A 34 8.83 -0.87 6.16
C ASN A 34 9.14 0.33 5.27
N GLN A 35 8.61 1.50 5.62
CA GLN A 35 8.81 2.71 4.82
C GLN A 35 10.20 3.34 4.96
N GLN A 36 11.08 2.79 5.81
CA GLN A 36 12.47 3.24 5.85
C GLN A 36 13.25 2.83 4.60
N LEU A 37 12.78 1.78 3.91
CA LEU A 37 13.33 1.29 2.65
C LEU A 37 12.54 1.90 1.49
N ALA A 38 13.24 2.22 0.40
CA ALA A 38 12.58 2.64 -0.83
C ALA A 38 11.81 1.44 -1.41
N PRO A 39 10.63 1.66 -2.01
CA PRO A 39 9.97 0.64 -2.84
C PRO A 39 10.96 0.10 -3.87
N ASN A 40 10.97 -1.21 -4.11
CA ASN A 40 12.05 -1.81 -4.89
C ASN A 40 11.67 -3.04 -5.73
N ASP A 41 10.39 -3.22 -6.06
CA ASP A 41 9.94 -4.37 -6.86
C ASP A 41 9.95 -4.08 -8.36
N PHE A 42 9.51 -2.88 -8.77
CA PHE A 42 9.58 -2.45 -10.16
C PHE A 42 9.54 -0.92 -10.32
N THR A 43 9.87 -0.45 -11.52
CA THR A 43 9.78 0.98 -11.89
C THR A 43 8.70 1.17 -12.96
N ASP A 44 7.80 2.14 -12.77
CA ASP A 44 6.79 2.55 -13.75
C ASP A 44 6.55 4.06 -13.66
N ALA A 45 6.38 4.71 -14.82
CA ALA A 45 6.20 6.16 -14.96
C ALA A 45 7.25 7.02 -14.22
N GLY A 46 8.46 6.51 -14.00
CA GLY A 46 9.54 7.22 -13.31
C GLY A 46 9.53 7.11 -11.78
N SER A 47 8.66 6.27 -11.21
CA SER A 47 8.63 5.95 -9.78
C SER A 47 8.93 4.47 -9.54
N ASP A 48 9.58 4.18 -8.43
CA ASP A 48 9.73 2.81 -7.93
C ASP A 48 8.49 2.43 -7.09
N TRP A 49 8.10 1.17 -7.19
CA TRP A 49 6.88 0.62 -6.61
C TRP A 49 7.17 -0.65 -5.82
N GLU A 50 6.40 -0.85 -4.76
CA GLU A 50 6.38 -2.05 -3.94
C GLU A 50 5.06 -2.76 -4.15
N ASP A 51 5.09 -4.04 -4.47
CA ASP A 51 3.92 -4.89 -4.51
C ASP A 51 3.44 -5.23 -3.11
N LEU A 52 2.23 -4.77 -2.79
CA LEU A 52 1.62 -5.05 -1.50
C LEU A 52 0.95 -6.42 -1.48
N THR A 53 0.07 -6.66 -2.45
CA THR A 53 -0.77 -7.86 -2.48
C THR A 53 -1.53 -7.97 -3.80
N THR A 54 -2.12 -9.13 -4.03
CA THR A 54 -3.07 -9.42 -5.10
C THR A 54 -4.40 -9.76 -4.47
N ILE A 55 -5.45 -9.07 -4.88
CA ILE A 55 -6.80 -9.19 -4.32
C ILE A 55 -7.83 -9.33 -5.43
N THR A 56 -8.93 -10.02 -5.11
CA THR A 56 -10.13 -10.05 -5.94
C THR A 56 -11.16 -9.11 -5.31
N ILE A 57 -11.66 -8.16 -6.09
CA ILE A 57 -12.82 -7.35 -5.70
C ILE A 57 -14.09 -7.97 -6.27
N THR A 58 -15.16 -7.94 -5.47
CA THR A 58 -16.51 -8.31 -5.93
C THR A 58 -17.37 -7.08 -6.16
N GLY A 59 -17.05 -5.96 -5.50
CA GLY A 59 -17.68 -4.66 -5.72
C GLY A 59 -17.03 -3.84 -6.83
N ASN A 60 -17.55 -2.62 -7.00
CA ASN A 60 -17.08 -1.67 -8.01
C ASN A 60 -16.07 -0.66 -7.45
N THR A 61 -15.74 -0.76 -6.16
CA THR A 61 -14.87 0.19 -5.46
C THR A 61 -13.88 -0.58 -4.62
N LEU A 62 -12.62 -0.18 -4.66
CA LEU A 62 -11.57 -0.62 -3.74
C LEU A 62 -11.29 0.52 -2.76
N THR A 63 -11.10 0.20 -1.48
CA THR A 63 -10.62 1.16 -0.48
C THR A 63 -9.29 0.70 0.07
N VAL A 64 -8.28 1.56 -0.03
CA VAL A 64 -6.95 1.34 0.54
C VAL A 64 -6.75 2.38 1.64
N GLN A 65 -6.57 1.91 2.87
CA GLN A 65 -6.42 2.74 4.03
C GLN A 65 -5.01 2.54 4.61
N LEU A 66 -4.23 3.62 4.63
CA LEU A 66 -2.98 3.69 5.36
C LEU A 66 -3.23 4.40 6.69
N THR A 67 -2.88 3.77 7.82
CA THR A 67 -3.05 4.38 9.15
C THR A 67 -1.72 4.63 9.83
N ASN A 68 -1.69 5.55 10.80
CA ASN A 68 -0.51 5.83 11.62
C ASN A 68 -0.46 4.98 12.90
N ASN A 69 -1.22 3.88 12.99
CA ASN A 69 -1.09 2.91 14.07
C ASN A 69 0.20 2.08 13.85
N ALA A 70 1.34 2.75 13.95
CA ALA A 70 2.65 2.27 13.54
C ALA A 70 3.75 2.86 14.44
N ASN A 71 4.97 2.35 14.33
CA ASN A 71 6.09 2.67 15.21
C ASN A 71 6.92 3.90 14.77
N GLY A 72 6.42 4.72 13.85
CA GLY A 72 7.12 5.89 13.30
C GLY A 72 6.25 6.72 12.38
N TYR A 73 6.86 7.66 11.64
CA TYR A 73 6.13 8.45 10.65
C TYR A 73 5.61 7.58 9.51
N VAL A 74 4.34 7.74 9.16
CA VAL A 74 3.72 7.06 8.03
C VAL A 74 3.49 8.07 6.92
N ILE A 75 3.95 7.74 5.72
CA ILE A 75 3.95 8.62 4.55
C ILE A 75 3.05 8.00 3.49
N ALA A 76 1.98 8.71 3.16
CA ALA A 76 1.12 8.39 2.02
C ALA A 76 1.65 9.12 0.78
N ASP A 77 1.67 8.43 -0.36
CA ASP A 77 1.99 9.02 -1.66
C ASP A 77 0.98 8.53 -2.70
N ALA A 78 1.24 7.38 -3.34
CA ALA A 78 0.36 6.86 -4.39
C ALA A 78 0.14 5.34 -4.31
N ILE A 79 -1.00 4.91 -4.88
CA ILE A 79 -1.39 3.51 -5.07
C ILE A 79 -1.56 3.26 -6.57
N ARG A 80 -1.05 2.12 -7.05
CA ARG A 80 -1.22 1.62 -8.41
C ARG A 80 -2.02 0.33 -8.40
N ILE A 81 -3.03 0.26 -9.27
CA ILE A 81 -3.89 -0.91 -9.45
C ILE A 81 -3.71 -1.38 -10.89
N GLU A 82 -3.39 -2.65 -11.03
CA GLU A 82 -3.33 -3.33 -12.32
C GLU A 82 -4.24 -4.57 -12.29
N SER A 83 -4.93 -4.82 -13.40
CA SER A 83 -5.72 -6.04 -13.55
C SER A 83 -4.79 -7.17 -13.96
N ILE A 84 -4.81 -8.25 -13.19
CA ILE A 84 -4.26 -9.54 -13.60
C ILE A 84 -5.40 -10.38 -14.18
N GLY A 85 -5.17 -11.03 -15.31
CA GLY A 85 -6.19 -11.73 -16.10
C GLY A 85 -6.72 -13.01 -15.46
#